data_AF-A0A1V8TBF0-F1
#
_entry.id   AF-A0A1V8TBF0-F1
#
_cell.length_a   1.000
_cell.length_b   1.000
_cell.length_c   1.000
_cell.angle_alpha   90.00
_cell.angle_beta   90.00
_cell.angle_gamma   90.00
#
_symmetry.space_group_name_H-M   'P 1'
#
loop_
_entity.id
_entity.type
_entity.pdbx_description
1 polymer ?
#
loop_
_entity_poly.entity_id
_entity_poly.type
_entity_poly.pdbx_seq_one_letter_code
_entity_poly.pdbx_strand_id
1 'polypeptide(L)'
;MVIMRHLSALLSAAGLYSTLTVANSTQGCGKALAPGITTGGTGSSNEVNFTTTKGDPRTFLLHIPTTYTPDERRSKLSEADFNPEMPVVYPDDINNYLGKQYCLDNDRVYVTGMSNGGSFAARILACDSTASKKIAAVAGVSGAYYQGTTEDDCKPATVPIPCNGRTPFPVLEFHGTNDGVIPYAGGPRRHRCLPDIPHFVIEWAVRNDLGTSNHSSSLYDGGVTKYTFGSGSSSGLTTHYKIEGVGHTWPSVGGNYSNINATPLIVKFFNKACFDGI
;
A
#
# COMPACT_ATOMS: atom_id res chain seq x y z
N MET A 1 18.85 1.59 -8.24
CA MET A 1 19.81 1.34 -9.33
C MET A 1 19.77 2.50 -10.32
N VAL A 2 20.65 3.47 -10.12
CA VAL A 2 21.46 3.98 -11.23
C VAL A 2 22.83 3.33 -11.00
N ILE A 3 23.24 2.47 -11.93
CA ILE A 3 24.61 1.95 -12.02
C ILE A 3 25.42 2.99 -12.78
N MET A 4 26.64 3.31 -12.34
CA MET A 4 27.81 3.51 -13.23
C MET A 4 29.17 3.27 -12.53
N ARG A 5 29.98 2.36 -13.09
CA ARG A 5 31.47 2.25 -13.14
C ARG A 5 31.75 1.84 -14.61
N HIS A 6 32.75 2.26 -15.40
CA HIS A 6 34.17 2.64 -15.16
C HIS A 6 34.77 3.45 -16.35
N LEU A 7 35.72 4.36 -16.02
CA LEU A 7 36.94 4.91 -16.71
C LEU A 7 36.99 5.75 -18.03
N SER A 8 37.60 6.94 -17.85
CA SER A 8 38.50 7.77 -18.69
C SER A 8 37.99 8.56 -19.93
N ALA A 9 37.94 9.89 -19.80
CA ALA A 9 38.78 10.85 -20.53
C ALA A 9 38.69 12.25 -19.88
N LEU A 10 39.84 12.94 -19.77
CA LEU A 10 39.99 14.33 -19.33
C LEU A 10 39.29 15.27 -20.32
N LEU A 11 38.58 16.29 -19.82
CA LEU A 11 38.73 17.67 -20.29
C LEU A 11 38.17 18.65 -19.24
N SER A 12 39.00 19.62 -18.90
CA SER A 12 38.75 20.73 -17.99
C SER A 12 37.78 21.76 -18.58
N ALA A 13 36.80 22.22 -17.81
CA ALA A 13 36.31 23.60 -17.86
C ALA A 13 35.56 23.93 -16.57
N ALA A 14 35.89 25.09 -16.01
CA ALA A 14 35.41 25.62 -14.75
C ALA A 14 33.95 26.10 -14.81
N GLY A 15 33.30 26.10 -13.64
CA GLY A 15 32.32 27.13 -13.29
C GLY A 15 30.87 26.81 -13.61
N LEU A 16 30.21 26.12 -12.67
CA LEU A 16 28.87 26.44 -12.13
C LEU A 16 28.56 25.35 -11.11
N TYR A 17 28.82 25.62 -9.82
CA TYR A 17 28.17 24.85 -8.76
C TYR A 17 26.69 25.24 -8.76
N SER A 18 25.93 24.68 -9.70
CA SER A 18 24.51 24.47 -9.46
C SER A 18 24.44 23.49 -8.31
N THR A 19 24.21 24.01 -7.10
CA THR A 19 23.64 23.21 -6.03
C THR A 19 22.33 22.68 -6.57
N LEU A 20 22.36 21.44 -7.06
CA LEU A 20 21.16 20.62 -7.17
C LEU A 20 20.65 20.50 -5.74
N THR A 21 19.82 21.44 -5.31
CA THR A 21 18.90 21.22 -4.22
C THR A 21 18.06 20.04 -4.65
N VAL A 22 18.41 18.85 -4.16
CA VAL A 22 17.67 17.63 -4.45
C VAL A 22 16.36 17.76 -3.66
N ALA A 23 15.39 18.48 -4.21
CA ALA A 23 14.24 19.07 -3.54
C ALA A 23 13.35 18.09 -2.76
N ASN A 24 13.53 16.78 -2.92
CA ASN A 24 12.73 15.73 -2.27
C ASN A 24 13.48 14.88 -1.21
N SER A 25 14.59 15.35 -0.59
CA SER A 25 15.26 14.57 0.48
C SER A 25 14.70 14.96 1.82
N THR A 26 14.36 13.96 2.61
CA THR A 26 14.03 14.15 4.01
C THR A 26 15.29 14.49 4.81
N GLN A 27 15.11 15.15 5.97
CA GLN A 27 16.21 15.59 6.84
C GLN A 27 17.04 14.43 7.41
N GLY A 28 16.55 13.19 7.31
CA GLY A 28 17.22 11.97 7.73
C GLY A 28 18.21 11.41 6.71
N CYS A 29 18.27 11.94 5.48
CA CYS A 29 19.30 11.52 4.53
C CYS A 29 20.71 11.80 5.07
N GLY A 30 21.60 10.82 4.93
CA GLY A 30 22.96 10.84 5.48
C GLY A 30 23.07 10.49 6.97
N LYS A 31 21.95 10.19 7.67
CA LYS A 31 21.99 9.79 9.09
C LYS A 31 22.08 8.27 9.25
N ALA A 32 22.94 7.83 10.17
CA ALA A 32 22.96 6.45 10.61
C ALA A 32 21.60 6.04 11.20
N LEU A 33 21.28 4.73 11.13
CA LEU A 33 20.09 4.19 11.77
C LEU A 33 20.12 4.48 13.27
N ALA A 34 18.94 4.72 13.85
CA ALA A 34 18.82 4.92 15.29
C ALA A 34 19.26 3.62 16.04
N PRO A 35 19.78 3.75 17.28
CA PRO A 35 20.17 2.59 18.08
C PRO A 35 19.01 1.60 18.24
N GLY A 36 19.30 0.30 18.04
CA GLY A 36 18.30 -0.77 18.11
C GLY A 36 17.44 -0.95 16.85
N ILE A 37 17.59 -0.07 15.85
CA ILE A 37 16.94 -0.20 14.55
C ILE A 37 17.86 -0.95 13.59
N THR A 38 17.32 -1.97 12.92
CA THR A 38 18.05 -2.80 11.95
C THR A 38 17.32 -2.86 10.61
N THR A 39 18.08 -3.13 9.55
CA THR A 39 17.58 -3.41 8.20
C THR A 39 17.22 -4.89 8.03
N GLY A 40 16.11 -5.18 7.36
CA GLY A 40 15.81 -6.43 6.66
C GLY A 40 14.82 -7.40 7.31
N GLY A 41 14.46 -8.44 6.54
CA GLY A 41 13.94 -9.77 6.92
C GLY A 41 12.41 -9.98 6.90
N THR A 42 11.94 -11.10 6.32
CA THR A 42 10.56 -11.58 6.53
C THR A 42 10.36 -11.84 8.04
N GLY A 43 9.42 -11.14 8.67
CA GLY A 43 9.20 -11.22 10.13
C GLY A 43 10.14 -10.37 10.99
N SER A 44 10.99 -9.53 10.39
CA SER A 44 11.87 -8.62 11.12
C SER A 44 11.38 -7.18 10.96
N SER A 45 10.86 -6.64 12.05
CA SER A 45 10.32 -5.29 12.11
C SER A 45 10.80 -4.59 13.37
N ASN A 46 11.05 -3.30 13.25
CA ASN A 46 11.46 -2.48 14.37
C ASN A 46 10.23 -1.89 15.04
N GLU A 47 10.11 -2.00 16.36
CA GLU A 47 9.11 -1.23 17.09
C GLU A 47 9.55 0.24 17.18
N VAL A 48 8.69 1.13 16.73
CA VAL A 48 8.89 2.57 16.77
C VAL A 48 7.75 3.18 17.56
N ASN A 49 8.12 3.79 18.69
CA ASN A 49 7.19 4.53 19.52
C ASN A 49 7.20 6.00 19.06
N PHE A 50 6.03 6.53 18.73
CA PHE A 50 5.89 7.95 18.45
C PHE A 50 4.67 8.53 19.19
N THR A 51 4.80 9.79 19.58
CA THR A 51 3.69 10.58 20.13
C THR A 51 3.15 11.47 19.01
N THR A 52 1.86 11.34 18.72
CA THR A 52 1.19 12.18 17.72
C THR A 52 1.27 13.67 18.10
N THR A 53 1.01 14.56 17.15
CA THR A 53 0.88 16.01 17.40
C THR A 53 -0.20 16.35 18.43
N LYS A 54 -1.17 15.44 18.65
CA LYS A 54 -2.20 15.55 19.69
C LYS A 54 -1.77 15.05 21.06
N GLY A 55 -0.53 14.57 21.21
CA GLY A 55 -0.01 14.05 22.48
C GLY A 55 -0.28 12.56 22.71
N ASP A 56 -0.92 11.87 21.77
CA ASP A 56 -1.24 10.46 21.95
C ASP A 56 -0.03 9.56 21.65
N PRO A 57 0.38 8.68 22.57
CA PRO A 57 1.41 7.69 22.30
C PRO A 57 0.87 6.59 21.38
N ARG A 58 1.72 6.13 20.47
CA ARG A 58 1.41 5.07 19.51
C ARG A 58 2.67 4.25 19.22
N THR A 59 2.50 2.95 19.00
CA THR A 59 3.57 2.02 18.66
C THR A 59 3.32 1.47 17.26
N PHE A 60 4.35 1.45 16.43
CA PHE A 60 4.29 0.93 15.06
C PHE A 60 5.40 -0.04 14.84
N LEU A 61 5.13 -0.98 13.96
CA LEU A 61 6.19 -1.75 13.36
C LEU A 61 6.70 -0.93 12.15
N LEU A 62 8.02 -0.79 12.03
CA LEU A 62 8.72 -0.18 10.92
C LEU A 62 9.62 -1.24 10.29
N HIS A 63 9.30 -1.60 9.06
CA HIS A 63 10.17 -2.45 8.27
C HIS A 63 11.12 -1.60 7.44
N ILE A 64 12.42 -1.81 7.61
CA ILE A 64 13.46 -1.15 6.80
C ILE A 64 14.07 -2.22 5.90
N PRO A 65 14.07 -2.07 4.57
CA PRO A 65 14.74 -2.98 3.63
C PRO A 65 16.15 -3.40 4.07
N THR A 66 16.55 -4.67 3.84
CA THR A 66 17.97 -5.16 4.02
C THR A 66 19.00 -4.33 3.26
N THR A 67 18.50 -3.58 2.28
CA THR A 67 19.22 -2.89 1.23
C THR A 67 19.02 -1.39 1.32
N TYR A 68 18.46 -0.90 2.43
CA TYR A 68 18.45 0.51 2.78
C TYR A 68 19.87 0.98 3.07
N THR A 69 20.21 2.17 2.56
CA THR A 69 21.43 2.89 2.91
C THR A 69 21.07 4.35 3.20
N PRO A 70 21.62 4.97 4.27
CA PRO A 70 21.37 6.38 4.61
C PRO A 70 21.61 7.39 3.48
N ASP A 71 22.51 7.05 2.55
CA ASP A 71 23.02 7.97 1.54
C ASP A 71 22.32 7.84 0.18
N GLU A 72 21.49 6.80 -0.03
CA GLU A 72 20.85 6.55 -1.32
C GLU A 72 19.33 6.58 -1.22
N ARG A 73 18.68 7.34 -2.12
CA ARG A 73 17.24 7.26 -2.34
C ARG A 73 16.92 6.03 -3.16
N ARG A 74 16.07 5.17 -2.63
CA ARG A 74 15.67 3.95 -3.32
C ARG A 74 14.43 4.17 -4.17
N SER A 75 14.56 3.92 -5.47
CA SER A 75 13.47 4.12 -6.42
C SER A 75 12.52 2.92 -6.58
N LYS A 76 12.82 1.78 -5.95
CA LYS A 76 12.03 0.53 -6.02
C LYS A 76 12.16 -0.29 -4.72
N LEU A 77 11.05 -0.87 -4.29
CA LEU A 77 10.91 -1.92 -3.26
C LEU A 77 11.28 -3.30 -3.81
N SER A 78 11.70 -4.20 -2.94
CA SER A 78 11.94 -5.62 -3.20
C SER A 78 11.07 -6.51 -2.29
N GLU A 79 10.91 -7.78 -2.62
CA GLU A 79 10.07 -8.72 -1.84
C GLU A 79 10.58 -8.91 -0.40
N ALA A 80 11.89 -8.78 -0.19
CA ALA A 80 12.53 -8.83 1.12
C ALA A 80 12.15 -7.62 2.02
N ASP A 81 11.48 -6.62 1.47
CA ASP A 81 11.08 -5.38 2.13
C ASP A 81 9.65 -5.45 2.71
N PHE A 82 9.03 -6.64 2.68
CA PHE A 82 7.64 -6.82 3.02
C PHE A 82 7.45 -7.74 4.24
N ASN A 83 6.74 -7.24 5.26
CA ASN A 83 6.27 -8.05 6.39
C ASN A 83 4.73 -8.16 6.35
N PRO A 84 4.17 -9.37 6.10
CA PRO A 84 2.71 -9.58 6.01
C PRO A 84 1.96 -9.41 7.33
N GLU A 85 2.65 -9.37 8.47
CA GLU A 85 2.02 -9.17 9.79
C GLU A 85 1.81 -7.70 10.15
N MET A 86 2.24 -6.76 9.29
CA MET A 86 2.25 -5.35 9.65
C MET A 86 1.08 -4.54 9.10
N PRO A 87 0.34 -3.80 9.95
CA PRO A 87 -0.37 -2.61 9.52
C PRO A 87 0.64 -1.48 9.29
N VAL A 88 0.83 -1.06 8.03
CA VAL A 88 1.51 0.21 7.79
C VAL A 88 0.54 1.32 8.19
N VAL A 89 0.91 2.13 9.18
CA VAL A 89 0.05 3.20 9.67
C VAL A 89 0.67 4.54 9.32
N TYR A 90 -0.17 5.44 8.80
CA TYR A 90 0.23 6.79 8.50
C TYR A 90 -0.73 7.85 9.04
N PRO A 91 -0.35 8.55 10.12
CA PRO A 91 -0.69 9.96 10.28
C PRO A 91 0.48 10.83 9.82
N ASP A 92 0.19 12.06 9.40
CA ASP A 92 1.17 13.08 9.00
C ASP A 92 2.43 13.15 9.88
N ASP A 93 2.20 12.96 11.17
CA ASP A 93 3.22 12.94 12.21
C ASP A 93 4.29 11.88 11.98
N ILE A 94 3.94 10.69 11.48
CA ILE A 94 4.91 9.62 11.29
C ILE A 94 5.82 9.84 10.08
N ASN A 95 5.39 10.44 8.95
CA ASN A 95 6.35 10.72 7.84
C ASN A 95 7.27 11.84 8.27
N ASN A 96 6.73 12.83 8.99
CA ASN A 96 7.55 13.90 9.52
C ASN A 96 8.58 13.36 10.52
N TYR A 97 8.17 12.43 11.37
CA TYR A 97 9.05 11.75 12.31
C TYR A 97 10.09 10.89 11.58
N LEU A 98 9.67 9.97 10.72
CA LEU A 98 10.55 9.07 9.97
C LEU A 98 11.45 9.84 9.01
N GLY A 99 10.95 10.87 8.33
CA GLY A 99 11.73 11.73 7.46
C GLY A 99 12.81 12.54 8.19
N LYS A 100 12.67 12.79 9.50
CA LYS A 100 13.76 13.36 10.30
C LYS A 100 14.87 12.36 10.61
N GLN A 101 14.55 11.07 10.58
CA GLN A 101 15.38 9.96 11.05
C GLN A 101 16.04 9.19 9.89
N TYR A 102 15.31 9.04 8.78
CA TYR A 102 15.66 8.19 7.64
C TYR A 102 15.57 8.96 6.32
N CYS A 103 16.30 8.49 5.30
CA CYS A 103 16.20 9.00 3.94
C CYS A 103 14.99 8.39 3.24
N LEU A 104 13.92 9.16 3.07
CA LEU A 104 12.68 8.71 2.44
C LEU A 104 12.48 9.36 1.07
N ASP A 105 11.85 8.62 0.18
CA ASP A 105 11.28 9.14 -1.06
C ASP A 105 9.81 9.49 -0.77
N ASN A 106 9.52 10.78 -0.57
CA ASN A 106 8.15 11.25 -0.30
C ASN A 106 7.18 10.94 -1.44
N ASP A 107 7.69 10.66 -2.64
CA ASP A 107 6.87 10.34 -3.81
C ASP A 107 6.46 8.86 -3.85
N ARG A 108 6.99 8.05 -2.91
CA ARG A 108 6.89 6.57 -2.87
C ARG A 108 6.55 6.03 -1.49
N VAL A 109 5.54 6.63 -0.86
CA VAL A 109 4.97 6.14 0.40
C VAL A 109 3.78 5.22 0.08
N TYR A 110 3.79 4.00 0.61
CA TYR A 110 2.73 3.03 0.36
C TYR A 110 2.18 2.50 1.68
N VAL A 111 0.91 2.08 1.67
CA VAL A 111 0.26 1.55 2.87
C VAL A 111 -0.44 0.24 2.54
N THR A 112 -0.22 -0.78 3.36
CA THR A 112 -0.85 -2.08 3.23
C THR A 112 -1.32 -2.59 4.59
N GLY A 113 -2.27 -3.51 4.58
CA GLY A 113 -2.64 -4.25 5.77
C GLY A 113 -3.68 -5.33 5.50
N MET A 114 -3.89 -6.19 6.49
CA MET A 114 -4.92 -7.23 6.46
C MET A 114 -6.10 -6.87 7.36
N SER A 115 -7.32 -7.34 7.03
CA SER A 115 -8.47 -7.23 7.92
C SER A 115 -8.80 -5.76 8.25
N ASN A 116 -8.84 -5.39 9.53
CA ASN A 116 -8.95 -3.99 9.94
C ASN A 116 -7.82 -3.11 9.39
N GLY A 117 -6.60 -3.66 9.25
CA GLY A 117 -5.46 -2.96 8.63
C GLY A 117 -5.66 -2.71 7.13
N GLY A 118 -6.32 -3.64 6.43
CA GLY A 118 -6.69 -3.46 5.01
C GLY A 118 -7.70 -2.33 4.85
N SER A 119 -8.70 -2.27 5.73
CA SER A 119 -9.65 -1.14 5.79
C SER A 119 -8.97 0.17 6.17
N PHE A 120 -8.06 0.14 7.14
CA PHE A 120 -7.30 1.32 7.52
C PHE A 120 -6.52 1.89 6.31
N ALA A 121 -5.88 1.04 5.52
CA ALA A 121 -5.17 1.43 4.30
C ALA A 121 -6.13 1.95 3.21
N ALA A 122 -7.02 1.09 2.72
CA ALA A 122 -7.78 1.32 1.49
C ALA A 122 -9.13 2.02 1.69
N ARG A 123 -9.53 2.34 2.93
CA ARG A 123 -10.79 3.03 3.22
C ARG A 123 -10.65 4.24 4.14
N ILE A 124 -9.75 4.19 5.12
CA ILE A 124 -9.54 5.31 6.03
C ILE A 124 -8.48 6.27 5.46
N LEU A 125 -7.25 5.79 5.26
CA LEU A 125 -6.16 6.64 4.78
C LEU A 125 -6.34 7.07 3.33
N ALA A 126 -6.72 6.14 2.45
CA ALA A 126 -6.95 6.46 1.05
C ALA A 126 -8.11 7.46 0.84
N CYS A 127 -9.04 7.57 1.79
CA CYS A 127 -10.18 8.51 1.73
C CYS A 127 -10.02 9.76 2.60
N ASP A 128 -8.92 9.89 3.33
CA ASP A 128 -8.60 11.10 4.07
C ASP A 128 -7.99 12.14 3.12
N SER A 129 -8.50 13.37 3.16
CA SER A 129 -8.13 14.43 2.21
C SER A 129 -6.68 14.90 2.33
N THR A 130 -6.02 14.58 3.44
CA THR A 130 -4.63 14.97 3.72
C THR A 130 -3.70 13.77 3.56
N ALA A 131 -4.02 12.64 4.17
CA ALA A 131 -3.18 11.43 4.10
C ALA A 131 -3.10 10.89 2.67
N SER A 132 -4.20 10.92 1.92
CA SER A 132 -4.20 10.45 0.53
C SER A 132 -3.25 11.25 -0.37
N LYS A 133 -2.95 12.52 -0.06
CA LYS A 133 -1.95 13.34 -0.78
C LYS A 133 -0.50 13.01 -0.43
N LYS A 134 -0.28 12.07 0.49
CA LYS A 134 1.04 11.62 0.94
C LYS A 134 1.26 10.12 0.79
N ILE A 135 0.24 9.35 0.41
CA ILE A 135 0.34 7.94 0.05
C ILE A 135 0.21 7.78 -1.48
N ALA A 136 1.22 7.19 -2.11
CA ALA A 136 1.29 6.94 -3.54
C ALA A 136 0.36 5.81 -3.99
N ALA A 137 0.21 4.74 -3.19
CA ALA A 137 -0.71 3.63 -3.44
C ALA A 137 -1.02 2.84 -2.16
N VAL A 138 -2.13 2.08 -2.19
CA VAL A 138 -2.50 1.17 -1.10
C VAL A 138 -2.80 -0.25 -1.56
N ALA A 139 -2.60 -1.21 -0.66
CA ALA A 139 -3.04 -2.58 -0.84
C ALA A 139 -3.84 -3.09 0.37
N GLY A 140 -5.05 -3.57 0.14
CA GLY A 140 -5.89 -4.22 1.16
C GLY A 140 -5.90 -5.73 0.98
N VAL A 141 -5.76 -6.48 2.07
CA VAL A 141 -5.89 -7.94 2.08
C VAL A 141 -6.99 -8.36 3.05
N SER A 142 -7.99 -9.12 2.60
CA SER A 142 -9.12 -9.54 3.45
C SER A 142 -9.75 -8.37 4.22
N GLY A 143 -9.87 -7.20 3.59
CA GLY A 143 -10.08 -5.93 4.30
C GLY A 143 -11.49 -5.75 4.87
N ALA A 144 -11.59 -5.27 6.11
CA ALA A 144 -12.86 -5.05 6.82
C ALA A 144 -13.48 -3.67 6.52
N TYR A 145 -14.03 -3.50 5.33
CA TYR A 145 -14.49 -2.19 4.82
C TYR A 145 -15.87 -1.75 5.36
N TYR A 146 -16.05 -1.71 6.68
CA TYR A 146 -17.33 -1.32 7.33
C TYR A 146 -17.87 0.05 6.86
N GLN A 147 -19.17 0.11 6.59
CA GLN A 147 -19.92 1.30 6.20
C GLN A 147 -21.15 1.52 7.09
N GLY A 148 -21.70 2.74 7.03
CA GLY A 148 -22.91 3.13 7.76
C GLY A 148 -22.73 3.12 9.27
N THR A 149 -23.83 3.23 10.01
CA THR A 149 -23.89 3.18 11.49
C THR A 149 -24.79 2.07 12.02
N THR A 150 -25.39 1.28 11.14
CA THR A 150 -26.27 0.17 11.47
C THR A 150 -26.09 -0.99 10.47
N GLU A 151 -26.55 -2.17 10.85
CA GLU A 151 -26.72 -3.35 10.00
C GLU A 151 -28.07 -3.38 9.28
N ASP A 152 -29.03 -2.57 9.74
CA ASP A 152 -30.40 -2.55 9.20
C ASP A 152 -30.40 -2.20 7.71
N ASP A 153 -31.15 -2.97 6.92
CA ASP A 153 -31.21 -2.84 5.45
C ASP A 153 -29.81 -2.82 4.79
N CYS A 154 -28.85 -3.57 5.34
CA CYS A 154 -27.54 -3.72 4.72
C CYS A 154 -27.69 -4.36 3.34
N LYS A 155 -27.36 -3.57 2.31
CA LYS A 155 -27.32 -3.98 0.91
C LYS A 155 -25.85 -4.00 0.45
N PRO A 156 -25.13 -5.13 0.58
CA PRO A 156 -23.69 -5.18 0.33
C PRO A 156 -23.28 -4.70 -1.05
N ALA A 157 -24.09 -5.00 -2.07
CA ALA A 157 -23.84 -4.63 -3.46
C ALA A 157 -24.06 -3.14 -3.77
N THR A 158 -24.64 -2.35 -2.86
CA THR A 158 -25.01 -0.95 -3.13
C THR A 158 -24.82 -0.02 -1.94
N VAL A 159 -24.26 -0.48 -0.82
CA VAL A 159 -24.08 0.36 0.36
C VAL A 159 -23.15 1.53 0.03
N PRO A 160 -23.50 2.78 0.39
CA PRO A 160 -22.63 3.93 0.10
C PRO A 160 -21.26 3.82 0.77
N ILE A 161 -20.20 4.16 0.03
CA ILE A 161 -18.81 4.11 0.51
C ILE A 161 -18.21 5.53 0.43
N PRO A 162 -18.60 6.49 1.30
CA PRO A 162 -18.18 7.88 1.16
C PRO A 162 -16.67 8.03 1.31
N CYS A 163 -16.05 8.78 0.40
CA CYS A 163 -14.59 8.93 0.33
C CYS A 163 -14.22 10.36 -0.09
N ASN A 164 -13.27 10.99 0.60
CA ASN A 164 -12.81 12.35 0.31
C ASN A 164 -11.28 12.39 0.06
N GLY A 165 -10.76 11.30 -0.51
CA GLY A 165 -9.35 11.18 -0.88
C GLY A 165 -9.04 11.85 -2.21
N ARG A 166 -7.74 12.00 -2.52
CA ARG A 166 -7.32 12.41 -3.87
C ARG A 166 -7.77 11.38 -4.92
N THR A 167 -7.98 11.84 -6.14
CA THR A 167 -8.19 11.00 -7.32
C THR A 167 -7.31 11.52 -8.46
N PRO A 168 -6.73 10.65 -9.31
CA PRO A 168 -6.72 9.19 -9.20
C PRO A 168 -5.91 8.69 -8.00
N PHE A 169 -6.22 7.49 -7.51
CA PHE A 169 -5.55 6.83 -6.39
C PHE A 169 -5.36 5.33 -6.66
N PRO A 170 -4.13 4.81 -6.77
CA PRO A 170 -3.90 3.39 -7.00
C PRO A 170 -4.33 2.51 -5.81
N VAL A 171 -5.20 1.53 -6.06
CA VAL A 171 -5.72 0.59 -5.06
C VAL A 171 -5.59 -0.85 -5.56
N LEU A 172 -5.00 -1.71 -4.73
CA LEU A 172 -4.92 -3.15 -4.93
C LEU A 172 -5.67 -3.89 -3.83
N GLU A 173 -6.48 -4.88 -4.20
CA GLU A 173 -7.32 -5.66 -3.28
C GLU A 173 -7.06 -7.16 -3.48
N PHE A 174 -6.97 -7.91 -2.38
CA PHE A 174 -6.96 -9.38 -2.37
C PHE A 174 -7.97 -9.89 -1.35
N HIS A 175 -8.84 -10.82 -1.76
CA HIS A 175 -9.82 -11.38 -0.84
C HIS A 175 -10.19 -12.81 -1.19
N GLY A 176 -10.25 -13.67 -0.16
CA GLY A 176 -10.62 -15.07 -0.28
C GLY A 176 -12.15 -15.26 -0.29
N THR A 177 -12.66 -16.16 -1.13
CA THR A 177 -14.12 -16.39 -1.21
C THR A 177 -14.70 -17.14 -0.03
N ASN A 178 -13.88 -17.86 0.74
CA ASN A 178 -14.27 -18.58 1.94
C ASN A 178 -13.85 -17.85 3.23
N ASP A 179 -13.66 -16.53 3.15
CA ASP A 179 -13.34 -15.70 4.30
C ASP A 179 -14.52 -15.66 5.29
N GLY A 180 -14.45 -16.49 6.34
CA GLY A 180 -15.47 -16.58 7.39
C GLY A 180 -15.44 -15.44 8.40
N VAL A 181 -14.47 -14.53 8.33
CA VAL A 181 -14.37 -13.38 9.25
C VAL A 181 -14.90 -12.13 8.57
N ILE A 182 -14.46 -11.84 7.36
CA ILE A 182 -14.94 -10.74 6.53
C ILE A 182 -15.43 -11.35 5.21
N PRO A 183 -16.74 -11.65 5.10
CA PRO A 183 -17.27 -12.35 3.93
C PRO A 183 -17.01 -11.59 2.62
N TYR A 184 -16.60 -12.32 1.59
CA TYR A 184 -16.40 -11.77 0.24
C TYR A 184 -17.69 -11.12 -0.31
N ALA A 185 -18.84 -11.70 0.01
CA ALA A 185 -20.16 -11.20 -0.35
C ALA A 185 -20.66 -10.05 0.54
N GLY A 186 -19.84 -9.57 1.49
CA GLY A 186 -20.23 -8.56 2.45
C GLY A 186 -21.36 -9.02 3.38
N GLY A 187 -22.13 -8.07 3.91
CA GLY A 187 -23.27 -8.35 4.79
C GLY A 187 -23.26 -7.58 6.10
N PRO A 188 -24.32 -7.73 6.90
CA PRO A 188 -24.40 -7.12 8.23
C PRO A 188 -23.32 -7.71 9.15
N ARG A 189 -22.55 -6.84 9.83
CA ARG A 189 -21.54 -7.26 10.79
C ARG A 189 -21.14 -6.13 11.77
N ARG A 190 -21.10 -6.46 13.07
CA ARG A 190 -20.66 -5.56 14.16
C ARG A 190 -21.34 -4.18 14.13
N HIS A 191 -22.66 -4.17 13.98
CA HIS A 191 -23.52 -2.97 13.90
C HIS A 191 -23.19 -2.05 12.73
N ARG A 192 -22.61 -2.59 11.66
CA ARG A 192 -22.25 -1.89 10.42
C ARG A 192 -22.54 -2.78 9.22
N CYS A 193 -22.63 -2.19 8.03
CA CYS A 193 -22.78 -2.94 6.79
C CYS A 193 -21.41 -3.12 6.12
N LEU A 194 -21.05 -4.34 5.73
CA LEU A 194 -19.92 -4.60 4.85
C LEU A 194 -20.40 -4.57 3.40
N PRO A 195 -19.76 -3.79 2.52
CA PRO A 195 -19.98 -3.93 1.08
C PRO A 195 -19.48 -5.30 0.66
N ASP A 196 -20.05 -5.85 -0.42
CA ASP A 196 -19.36 -6.94 -1.09
C ASP A 196 -18.06 -6.41 -1.73
N ILE A 197 -17.08 -7.28 -1.86
CA ILE A 197 -15.76 -6.89 -2.36
C ILE A 197 -15.82 -6.38 -3.82
N PRO A 198 -16.59 -7.00 -4.75
CA PRO A 198 -16.79 -6.43 -6.08
C PRO A 198 -17.28 -4.98 -6.05
N HIS A 199 -18.28 -4.65 -5.23
CA HIS A 199 -18.83 -3.30 -5.07
C HIS A 199 -17.77 -2.33 -4.54
N PHE A 200 -17.01 -2.72 -3.49
CA PHE A 200 -15.93 -1.91 -2.96
C PHE A 200 -14.86 -1.56 -4.02
N VAL A 201 -14.47 -2.55 -4.83
CA VAL A 201 -13.46 -2.37 -5.89
C VAL A 201 -14.01 -1.54 -7.05
N ILE A 202 -15.24 -1.78 -7.48
CA ILE A 202 -15.90 -1.02 -8.54
C ILE A 202 -16.05 0.45 -8.13
N GLU A 203 -16.42 0.72 -6.88
CA GLU A 203 -16.50 2.08 -6.34
C GLU A 203 -15.14 2.81 -6.38
N TRP A 204 -14.03 2.10 -6.14
CA TRP A 204 -12.69 2.66 -6.35
C TRP A 204 -12.37 2.92 -7.82
N ALA A 205 -12.75 2.00 -8.72
CA ALA A 205 -12.57 2.19 -10.16
C ALA A 205 -13.34 3.40 -10.68
N VAL A 206 -14.59 3.58 -10.23
CA VAL A 206 -15.43 4.74 -10.57
C VAL A 206 -14.81 6.03 -10.04
N ARG A 207 -14.33 6.07 -8.79
CA ARG A 207 -13.61 7.25 -8.24
C ARG A 207 -12.36 7.61 -9.02
N ASN A 208 -11.71 6.62 -9.60
CA ASN A 208 -10.53 6.77 -10.44
C ASN A 208 -10.85 7.08 -11.91
N ASP A 209 -12.13 7.34 -12.24
CA ASP A 209 -12.60 7.61 -13.61
C ASP A 209 -12.31 6.46 -14.60
N LEU A 210 -12.32 5.21 -14.10
CA LEU A 210 -12.08 4.01 -14.89
C LEU A 210 -13.38 3.32 -15.36
N GLY A 211 -14.52 3.81 -14.89
CA GLY A 211 -15.83 3.18 -15.07
C GLY A 211 -15.99 1.87 -14.28
N THR A 212 -17.02 1.10 -14.63
CA THR A 212 -17.39 -0.16 -13.95
C THR A 212 -16.91 -1.41 -14.68
N SER A 213 -16.46 -1.27 -15.93
CA SER A 213 -15.97 -2.39 -16.73
C SER A 213 -14.55 -2.77 -16.33
N ASN A 214 -14.29 -4.06 -16.29
CA ASN A 214 -12.97 -4.61 -16.00
C ASN A 214 -12.54 -5.58 -17.11
N HIS A 215 -11.24 -5.77 -17.21
CA HIS A 215 -10.66 -6.94 -17.87
C HIS A 215 -10.35 -7.99 -16.79
N SER A 216 -10.87 -9.21 -16.95
CA SER A 216 -10.61 -10.30 -16.02
C SER A 216 -9.72 -11.38 -16.65
N SER A 217 -8.85 -11.97 -15.83
CA SER A 217 -8.02 -13.11 -16.21
C SER A 217 -8.14 -14.20 -15.16
N SER A 218 -8.42 -15.42 -15.60
CA SER A 218 -8.34 -16.61 -14.77
C SER A 218 -6.88 -17.05 -14.64
N LEU A 219 -6.44 -17.33 -13.41
CA LEU A 219 -5.10 -17.77 -13.05
C LEU A 219 -5.22 -19.06 -12.24
N TYR A 220 -4.17 -19.90 -12.27
CA TYR A 220 -4.08 -21.14 -11.49
C TYR A 220 -5.32 -22.04 -11.68
N ASP A 221 -5.66 -22.32 -12.94
CA ASP A 221 -6.78 -23.18 -13.34
C ASP A 221 -8.13 -22.79 -12.71
N GLY A 222 -8.38 -21.48 -12.58
CA GLY A 222 -9.61 -20.96 -11.98
C GLY A 222 -9.54 -20.73 -10.47
N GLY A 223 -8.45 -21.10 -9.82
CA GLY A 223 -8.25 -20.85 -8.38
C GLY A 223 -8.12 -19.37 -8.02
N VAL A 224 -7.76 -18.51 -8.98
CA VAL A 224 -7.74 -17.05 -8.78
C VAL A 224 -8.32 -16.35 -10.00
N THR A 225 -9.18 -15.37 -9.76
CA THR A 225 -9.60 -14.42 -10.80
C THR A 225 -9.03 -13.04 -10.49
N LYS A 226 -8.24 -12.51 -11.42
CA LYS A 226 -7.72 -11.15 -11.35
C LYS A 226 -8.61 -10.23 -12.17
N TYR A 227 -9.08 -9.16 -11.57
CA TYR A 227 -9.85 -8.09 -12.20
C TYR A 227 -8.97 -6.83 -12.28
N THR A 228 -8.82 -6.27 -13.47
CA THR A 228 -8.10 -5.01 -13.70
C THR A 228 -9.02 -3.99 -14.32
N PHE A 229 -9.06 -2.78 -13.75
CA PHE A 229 -9.84 -1.67 -14.26
C PHE A 229 -8.94 -0.66 -14.97
N GLY A 230 -9.52 0.12 -15.89
CA GLY A 230 -8.78 1.07 -16.72
C GLY A 230 -8.16 0.45 -17.99
N SER A 231 -7.54 1.30 -18.81
CA SER A 231 -6.89 0.91 -20.06
C SER A 231 -5.70 1.81 -20.35
N GLY A 232 -4.81 1.42 -21.28
CA GLY A 232 -3.62 2.21 -21.58
C GLY A 232 -2.75 2.45 -20.34
N SER A 233 -2.40 3.72 -20.07
CA SER A 233 -1.60 4.11 -18.90
C SER A 233 -2.35 3.98 -17.56
N SER A 234 -3.69 4.00 -17.54
CA SER A 234 -4.47 3.81 -16.31
C SER A 234 -4.78 2.34 -16.01
N SER A 235 -4.35 1.41 -16.87
CA SER A 235 -4.63 -0.02 -16.72
C SER A 235 -4.07 -0.59 -15.42
N GLY A 236 -4.97 -1.11 -14.58
CA GLY A 236 -4.63 -1.73 -13.31
C GLY A 236 -4.43 -0.73 -12.17
N LEU A 237 -4.75 0.56 -12.35
CA LEU A 237 -4.78 1.55 -11.28
C LEU A 237 -5.69 1.08 -10.12
N THR A 238 -6.81 0.44 -10.45
CA THR A 238 -7.59 -0.38 -9.52
C THR A 238 -7.50 -1.85 -9.94
N THR A 239 -7.05 -2.71 -9.04
CA THR A 239 -6.89 -4.16 -9.29
C THR A 239 -7.45 -4.97 -8.12
N HIS A 240 -8.12 -6.07 -8.42
CA HIS A 240 -8.64 -7.02 -7.43
C HIS A 240 -8.21 -8.45 -7.76
N TYR A 241 -7.83 -9.23 -6.74
CA TYR A 241 -7.61 -10.67 -6.83
C TYR A 241 -8.64 -11.39 -5.96
N LYS A 242 -9.61 -12.04 -6.61
CA LYS A 242 -10.54 -12.98 -5.98
C LYS A 242 -9.87 -14.35 -5.91
N ILE A 243 -9.75 -14.89 -4.70
CA ILE A 243 -9.01 -16.14 -4.45
C ILE A 243 -9.99 -17.21 -3.99
N GLU A 244 -10.18 -18.25 -4.79
CA GLU A 244 -11.21 -19.26 -4.54
C GLU A 244 -10.84 -20.16 -3.35
N GLY A 245 -11.80 -20.40 -2.45
CA GLY A 245 -11.67 -21.33 -1.33
C GLY A 245 -10.79 -20.84 -0.17
N VAL A 246 -10.14 -19.68 -0.31
CA VAL A 246 -9.24 -19.12 0.70
C VAL A 246 -10.02 -18.38 1.79
N GLY A 247 -9.62 -18.59 3.05
CA GLY A 247 -10.21 -17.98 4.24
C GLY A 247 -9.64 -16.61 4.60
N HIS A 248 -9.84 -16.18 5.86
CA HIS A 248 -9.31 -14.92 6.39
C HIS A 248 -7.80 -15.01 6.66
N THR A 249 -6.98 -14.92 5.61
CA THR A 249 -5.52 -15.06 5.72
C THR A 249 -4.79 -14.12 4.76
N TRP A 250 -3.51 -13.90 5.01
CA TRP A 250 -2.60 -13.33 4.03
C TRP A 250 -2.25 -14.39 2.97
N PRO A 251 -2.62 -14.20 1.69
CA PRO A 251 -2.34 -15.21 0.67
C PRO A 251 -0.84 -15.43 0.51
N SER A 252 -0.38 -16.65 0.78
CA SER A 252 0.99 -17.09 0.65
C SER A 252 1.02 -18.53 0.12
N VAL A 253 2.10 -18.90 -0.55
CA VAL A 253 2.27 -20.25 -1.11
C VAL A 253 2.87 -21.18 -0.07
N GLY A 254 2.26 -22.35 0.12
CA GLY A 254 2.71 -23.40 1.06
C GLY A 254 1.69 -23.68 2.15
N GLY A 255 1.35 -24.97 2.38
CA GLY A 255 0.20 -25.42 3.18
C GLY A 255 -1.14 -25.15 2.47
N ASN A 256 -2.28 -25.58 3.04
CA ASN A 256 -3.64 -25.40 2.47
C ASN A 256 -4.13 -23.93 2.46
N TYR A 257 -3.26 -22.94 2.23
CA TYR A 257 -3.55 -21.53 2.44
C TYR A 257 -3.92 -20.79 1.15
N SER A 258 -3.22 -20.98 0.01
CA SER A 258 -3.50 -20.29 -1.26
C SER A 258 -2.60 -20.77 -2.43
N ASN A 259 -3.07 -20.64 -3.67
CA ASN A 259 -2.26 -20.83 -4.90
C ASN A 259 -1.46 -19.58 -5.31
N ILE A 260 -1.68 -18.45 -4.62
CA ILE A 260 -1.07 -17.15 -4.92
C ILE A 260 -0.42 -16.55 -3.69
N ASN A 261 0.75 -15.92 -3.89
CA ASN A 261 1.44 -15.11 -2.88
C ASN A 261 1.16 -13.62 -3.14
N ALA A 262 0.47 -12.95 -2.21
CA ALA A 262 0.07 -11.55 -2.36
C ALA A 262 1.26 -10.57 -2.25
N THR A 263 2.23 -10.89 -1.38
CA THR A 263 3.40 -10.04 -1.09
C THR A 263 4.17 -9.57 -2.34
N PRO A 264 4.66 -10.46 -3.22
CA PRO A 264 5.40 -10.04 -4.41
C PRO A 264 4.56 -9.22 -5.38
N LEU A 265 3.26 -9.48 -5.43
CA LEU A 265 2.32 -8.74 -6.28
C LEU A 265 2.07 -7.32 -5.75
N ILE A 266 1.98 -7.16 -4.43
CA ILE A 266 1.86 -5.86 -3.77
C ILE A 266 3.13 -5.03 -4.00
N VAL A 267 4.31 -5.62 -3.82
CA VAL A 267 5.58 -4.95 -4.11
C VAL A 267 5.66 -4.50 -5.58
N LYS A 268 5.29 -5.38 -6.50
CA LYS A 268 5.24 -5.05 -7.94
C LYS A 268 4.25 -3.92 -8.24
N PHE A 269 3.12 -3.88 -7.56
CA PHE A 269 2.11 -2.83 -7.71
C PHE A 269 2.61 -1.49 -7.18
N PHE A 270 3.15 -1.46 -5.95
CA PHE A 270 3.72 -0.26 -5.35
C PHE A 270 4.86 0.32 -6.20
N ASN A 271 5.73 -0.52 -6.74
CA ASN A 271 6.83 -0.07 -7.60
C ASN A 271 6.41 0.63 -8.89
N LYS A 272 5.15 0.53 -9.30
CA LYS A 272 4.60 1.24 -10.45
C LYS A 272 3.96 2.58 -10.07
N ALA A 273 3.63 2.78 -8.80
CA ALA A 273 2.95 3.98 -8.35
C ALA A 273 3.94 5.01 -7.80
N CYS A 274 3.83 6.25 -8.23
CA CYS A 274 4.46 7.41 -7.61
C CYS A 274 3.52 8.62 -7.70
N PHE A 275 3.78 9.65 -6.89
CA PHE A 275 2.98 10.88 -6.89
C PHE A 275 2.94 11.59 -8.25
N ASP A 276 3.99 11.48 -9.05
CA ASP A 276 4.12 12.16 -10.34
C ASP A 276 3.73 11.32 -11.56
N GLY A 277 2.85 10.32 -11.38
CA GLY A 277 2.11 9.69 -12.47
C GLY A 277 2.61 8.31 -12.91
N ILE A 278 1.65 7.51 -13.36
CA ILE A 278 1.81 6.20 -14.02
C ILE A 278 2.14 6.42 -15.49
#